data_AF-A0A947C3P6-F1
#
_entry.id   AF-A0A947C3P6-F1
#
_cell.length_a   1.000
_cell.length_b   1.000
_cell.length_c   1.000
_cell.angle_alpha   90.00
_cell.angle_beta   90.00
_cell.angle_gamma   90.00
#
_symmetry.space_group_name_H-M   'P 1'
#
loop_
_entity.id
_entity.type
_entity.pdbx_description
1 polymer ?
#
loop_
_entity_poly.entity_id
_entity_poly.type
_entity_poly.pdbx_seq_one_letter_code
_entity_poly.pdbx_strand_id
1 'polypeptide(L)'
;MGYSSAGEARQARESLGKALEALQQESDVPEEVLVLTQHVAKSIGALFEAEYASTEPDGKTCVKNALGTLSQTLALLQDVKSDHAAVQSTTESIADVISVLFPLTTKPTLRPEGRSDPAPESTSSQRSPSRRSPSQRSPSQRSP
;
A
#
# COMPACT_ATOMS: atom_id res chain seq x y z
N MET A 1 7.41 -18.33 13.67
CA MET A 1 8.24 -17.61 12.69
C MET A 1 7.75 -16.17 12.72
N GLY A 2 8.58 -15.24 13.19
CA GLY A 2 8.24 -13.82 13.28
C GLY A 2 8.27 -13.14 11.90
N TYR A 3 8.11 -11.82 11.90
CA TYR A 3 8.17 -11.00 10.69
C TYR A 3 9.57 -11.02 10.05
N SER A 4 9.65 -11.38 8.76
CA SER A 4 10.90 -11.62 8.04
C SER A 4 11.66 -10.33 7.74
N SER A 5 10.97 -9.18 7.70
CA SER A 5 11.55 -7.86 7.46
C SER A 5 11.55 -6.96 8.70
N ALA A 6 11.69 -7.58 9.87
CA ALA A 6 11.85 -6.86 11.14
C ALA A 6 13.13 -6.01 11.17
N GLY A 7 14.20 -6.43 10.49
CA GLY A 7 15.45 -5.68 10.40
C GLY A 7 15.29 -4.37 9.64
N GLU A 8 14.59 -4.39 8.50
CA GLU A 8 14.30 -3.21 7.70
C GLU A 8 13.31 -2.28 8.42
N ALA A 9 12.33 -2.84 9.14
CA ALA A 9 11.42 -2.05 9.98
C ALA A 9 12.17 -1.32 11.10
N ARG A 10 13.14 -1.99 11.74
CA ARG A 10 14.02 -1.37 12.74
C ARG A 10 14.90 -0.28 12.13
N GLN A 11 15.52 -0.53 10.98
CA GLN A 11 16.34 0.46 10.29
C GLN A 11 15.52 1.72 9.94
N ALA A 12 14.32 1.52 9.38
CA ALA A 12 13.38 2.60 9.10
C ALA A 12 13.00 3.40 10.36
N ARG A 13 12.77 2.71 11.47
CA ARG A 13 12.47 3.32 12.78
C ARG A 13 13.62 4.20 13.28
N GLU A 14 14.85 3.70 13.19
CA GLU A 14 16.05 4.44 13.61
C GLU A 14 16.28 5.69 12.73
N SER A 15 16.08 5.60 11.41
CA SER A 15 16.17 6.76 10.51
C SER A 15 15.11 7.81 10.82
N LEU A 16 13.86 7.42 11.06
CA LEU A 16 12.79 8.35 11.46
C LEU A 16 13.08 9.00 12.82
N GLY A 17 13.66 8.26 13.77
CA GLY A 17 14.04 8.80 15.08
C GLY A 17 15.05 9.94 14.96
N LYS A 18 16.06 9.79 14.10
CA LYS A 18 17.05 10.85 13.82
C LYS A 18 16.43 12.08 13.16
N ALA A 19 15.51 11.88 12.23
CA ALA A 19 14.78 12.98 11.60
C ALA A 19 13.92 13.75 12.61
N LEU A 20 13.25 13.02 13.52
CA LEU A 20 12.47 13.62 14.60
C LEU A 20 13.36 14.42 15.58
N GLU A 21 14.53 13.89 15.92
CA GLU A 21 15.49 14.57 16.78
C GLU A 21 16.00 15.88 16.14
N ALA A 22 16.31 15.86 14.84
CA ALA A 22 16.69 17.06 14.11
C ALA A 22 15.58 18.12 14.09
N LEU A 23 14.33 17.68 13.94
CA LEU A 23 13.14 18.54 14.04
C LEU A 23 12.96 19.17 15.43
N GLN A 24 13.23 18.40 16.49
CA GLN A 24 13.09 18.87 17.87
C GLN A 24 14.23 19.78 18.33
N GLN A 25 15.39 19.76 17.65
CA GLN A 25 16.51 20.66 17.93
C GLN A 25 16.27 22.08 17.44
N GLU A 26 15.31 22.30 16.54
CA GLU A 26 14.92 23.66 16.15
C GLU A 26 13.96 24.26 17.19
N SER A 27 14.27 25.48 17.63
CA SER A 27 13.52 26.18 18.68
C SER A 27 12.30 26.96 18.16
N ASP A 28 12.18 27.14 16.84
CA ASP A 28 11.15 27.96 16.19
C ASP A 28 10.29 27.09 15.25
N VAL A 29 9.68 26.07 15.84
CA VAL A 29 8.95 25.04 15.10
C VAL A 29 7.47 25.43 15.02
N PRO A 30 6.91 25.66 13.81
CA PRO A 30 5.51 26.00 13.64
C PRO A 30 4.58 24.91 14.18
N GLU A 31 3.35 25.28 14.57
CA GLU A 31 2.34 24.33 15.05
C GLU A 31 2.02 23.23 14.02
N GLU A 32 2.12 23.55 12.74
CA GLU A 32 2.01 22.61 11.61
C GLU A 32 3.07 21.50 11.69
N VAL A 33 4.27 21.81 12.18
CA VAL A 33 5.37 20.86 12.35
C VAL A 33 5.20 20.01 13.62
N LEU A 34 4.43 20.47 14.61
CA LEU A 34 4.01 19.63 15.74
C LEU A 34 3.07 18.49 15.27
N VAL A 35 2.20 18.76 14.30
CA VAL A 35 1.36 17.70 13.69
C VAL A 35 2.23 16.69 12.94
N LEU A 36 3.28 17.16 12.26
CA LEU A 36 4.22 16.30 11.55
C LEU A 36 4.99 15.38 12.49
N THR A 37 5.49 15.89 13.61
CA THR A 37 6.17 15.08 14.64
C THR A 37 5.25 14.02 15.23
N GLN A 38 3.96 14.32 15.44
CA GLN A 38 2.96 13.33 15.86
C GLN A 38 2.80 12.19 14.84
N HIS A 39 2.74 12.51 13.55
CA HIS A 39 2.60 11.50 12.49
C HIS A 39 3.88 10.63 12.34
N VAL A 40 5.06 11.24 12.48
CA VAL A 40 6.33 10.51 12.49
C VAL A 40 6.38 9.56 13.69
N ALA A 41 6.03 10.04 14.89
CA ALA A 41 5.97 9.20 16.10
C ALA A 41 5.00 8.02 15.94
N LYS A 42 3.82 8.25 15.35
CA LYS A 42 2.85 7.18 15.04
C LYS A 42 3.42 6.14 14.09
N SER A 43 4.19 6.58 13.09
CA SER A 43 4.87 5.70 12.14
C SER A 43 5.98 4.88 12.81
N ILE A 44 6.76 5.49 13.70
CA ILE A 44 7.76 4.81 14.55
C ILE A 44 7.11 3.71 15.41
N GLY A 45 5.96 4.01 16.02
CA GLY A 45 5.20 3.04 16.81
C GLY A 45 4.74 1.84 15.97
N ALA A 46 4.18 2.10 14.79
CA ALA A 46 3.78 1.03 13.86
C ALA A 46 4.98 0.18 13.39
N LEU A 47 6.15 0.79 13.15
CA LEU A 47 7.36 0.04 12.79
C LEU A 47 7.89 -0.80 13.95
N PHE A 48 7.79 -0.30 15.18
CA PHE A 48 8.11 -1.08 16.37
C PHE A 48 7.17 -2.28 16.51
N GLU A 49 5.86 -2.09 16.36
CA GLU A 49 4.91 -3.22 16.36
C GLU A 49 5.23 -4.24 15.24
N ALA A 50 5.69 -3.77 14.08
CA ALA A 50 6.12 -4.66 13.00
C ALA A 50 7.38 -5.46 13.36
N GLU A 51 8.36 -4.86 14.03
CA GLU A 51 9.58 -5.52 14.52
C GLU A 51 9.25 -6.66 15.49
N TYR A 52 8.24 -6.49 16.34
CA TYR A 52 7.81 -7.47 17.35
C TYR A 52 6.64 -8.34 16.90
N ALA A 53 6.22 -8.23 15.63
CA ALA A 53 5.10 -9.00 15.11
C ALA A 53 5.41 -10.52 15.13
N SER A 54 4.49 -11.27 15.72
CA SER A 54 4.61 -12.73 15.82
C SER A 54 4.33 -13.45 14.49
N THR A 55 3.72 -12.76 13.53
CA THR A 55 3.38 -13.30 12.21
C THR A 55 3.75 -12.33 11.09
N GLU A 56 4.07 -12.88 9.93
CA GLU A 56 4.26 -12.16 8.66
C GLU A 56 3.13 -11.17 8.31
N PRO A 57 1.85 -11.59 8.27
CA PRO A 57 0.75 -10.69 7.89
C PRO A 57 0.55 -9.53 8.88
N ASP A 58 0.79 -9.76 10.18
CA ASP A 58 0.70 -8.70 11.18
C ASP A 58 1.81 -7.66 10.95
N GLY A 59 3.05 -8.11 10.77
CA GLY A 59 4.18 -7.23 10.48
C GLY A 59 3.99 -6.43 9.19
N LYS A 60 3.48 -7.06 8.12
CA LYS A 60 3.13 -6.36 6.87
C LYS A 60 2.02 -5.33 7.05
N THR A 61 1.04 -5.60 7.90
CA THR A 61 -0.05 -4.65 8.19
C THR A 61 0.47 -3.44 8.95
N CYS A 62 1.33 -3.65 9.94
CA CYS A 62 2.00 -2.58 10.67
C CYS A 62 2.88 -1.71 9.76
N VAL A 63 3.67 -2.32 8.86
CA VAL A 63 4.46 -1.57 7.86
C VAL A 63 3.55 -0.79 6.90
N LYS A 64 2.44 -1.35 6.44
CA LYS A 64 1.46 -0.62 5.61
C LYS A 64 0.87 0.58 6.34
N ASN A 65 0.55 0.44 7.62
CA ASN A 65 0.04 1.54 8.44
C ASN A 65 1.07 2.66 8.61
N ALA A 66 2.34 2.29 8.83
CA ALA A 66 3.45 3.24 8.85
C ALA A 66 3.57 3.96 7.50
N LEU A 67 3.57 3.22 6.39
CA LEU A 67 3.70 3.78 5.04
C LEU A 67 2.55 4.73 4.67
N GLY A 68 1.32 4.40 5.07
CA GLY A 68 0.15 5.27 4.88
C GLY A 68 0.26 6.57 5.68
N THR A 69 0.74 6.48 6.93
CA THR A 69 0.94 7.66 7.78
C THR A 69 2.06 8.55 7.23
N LEU A 70 3.20 7.97 6.86
CA LEU A 70 4.32 8.70 6.26
C LEU A 70 3.95 9.39 4.93
N SER A 71 3.13 8.74 4.11
CA SER A 71 2.64 9.33 2.86
C SER A 71 1.74 10.54 3.11
N GLN A 72 0.89 10.49 4.14
CA GLN A 72 0.08 11.64 4.57
C GLN A 72 0.97 12.76 5.11
N THR A 73 2.00 12.44 5.89
CA THR A 73 2.98 13.40 6.39
C THR A 73 3.71 14.12 5.26
N LEU A 74 4.14 13.40 4.23
CA LEU A 74 4.74 14.02 3.03
C LEU A 74 3.76 14.96 2.32
N ALA A 75 2.49 14.58 2.20
CA ALA A 75 1.49 15.45 1.59
C ALA A 75 1.30 16.76 2.37
N LEU A 76 1.33 16.69 3.71
CA LEU A 76 1.29 17.88 4.55
C LEU A 76 2.56 18.72 4.41
N LEU A 77 3.74 18.10 4.43
CA LEU A 77 5.03 18.78 4.22
C LEU A 77 5.11 19.50 2.87
N GLN A 78 4.48 18.94 1.82
CA GLN A 78 4.43 19.57 0.49
C GLN A 78 3.48 20.77 0.42
N ASP A 79 2.45 20.81 1.28
CA ASP A 79 1.48 21.91 1.33
C ASP A 79 2.01 23.08 2.19
N VAL A 80 2.77 22.75 3.25
CA VAL A 80 3.48 23.73 4.06
C VAL A 80 4.63 24.32 3.24
N LYS A 81 4.44 25.52 2.68
CA LYS A 81 5.53 26.32 2.08
C LYS A 81 6.51 26.79 3.16
N SER A 82 7.29 25.87 3.70
CA SER A 82 8.33 26.17 4.68
C SER A 82 9.71 26.15 4.01
N ASP A 83 10.40 27.29 4.04
CA ASP A 83 11.84 27.42 3.70
C ASP A 83 12.75 26.86 4.83
N HIS A 84 12.17 26.16 5.80
CA HIS A 84 12.89 25.63 6.96
C HIS A 84 13.74 24.41 6.56
N ALA A 85 15.04 24.47 6.85
CA ALA A 85 15.98 23.38 6.58
C ALA A 85 15.56 22.06 7.27
N ALA A 86 14.99 22.14 8.47
CA ALA A 86 14.46 20.99 9.21
C ALA A 86 13.31 20.28 8.47
N VAL A 87 12.43 21.04 7.81
CA VAL A 87 11.32 20.49 7.00
C VAL A 87 11.84 19.75 5.78
N GLN A 88 12.86 20.29 5.11
CA GLN A 88 13.50 19.64 3.95
C GLN A 88 14.21 18.33 4.36
N SER A 89 15.03 18.38 5.42
CA SER A 89 15.73 17.21 5.96
C SER A 89 14.75 16.10 6.41
N THR A 90 13.63 16.48 7.01
CA THR A 90 12.57 15.54 7.39
C THR A 90 11.90 14.93 6.18
N THR A 91 11.60 15.74 5.16
CA THR A 91 10.98 15.28 3.91
C THR A 91 11.86 14.23 3.23
N GLU A 92 13.16 14.49 3.13
CA GLU A 92 14.14 13.56 2.58
C GLU A 92 14.20 12.27 3.40
N SER A 93 14.29 12.37 4.72
CA SER A 93 14.31 11.23 5.62
C SER A 93 13.05 10.36 5.53
N ILE A 94 11.87 10.98 5.39
CA ILE A 94 10.61 10.25 5.19
C ILE A 94 10.60 9.56 3.82
N ALA A 95 11.07 10.22 2.77
CA ALA A 95 11.13 9.66 1.42
C ALA A 95 12.08 8.44 1.36
N ASP A 96 13.22 8.51 2.04
CA ASP A 96 14.16 7.39 2.19
C ASP A 96 13.51 6.21 2.89
N VAL A 97 12.81 6.47 3.99
CA VAL A 97 12.12 5.42 4.75
C VAL A 97 11.00 4.78 3.94
N ILE A 98 10.22 5.57 3.20
CA ILE A 98 9.20 5.03 2.28
C ILE A 98 9.86 4.15 1.22
N SER A 99 11.01 4.55 0.67
CA SER A 99 11.75 3.77 -0.33
C SER A 99 12.21 2.41 0.20
N VAL A 100 12.56 2.34 1.49
CA VAL A 100 12.90 1.08 2.17
C VAL A 100 11.65 0.22 2.43
N LEU A 101 10.56 0.82 2.88
CA LEU A 101 9.36 0.10 3.33
C LEU A 101 8.43 -0.32 2.17
N PHE A 102 8.36 0.45 1.08
CA PHE A 102 7.51 0.18 -0.07
C PHE A 102 7.73 -1.22 -0.68
N PRO A 103 8.97 -1.69 -0.98
CA PRO A 103 9.21 -3.04 -1.49
C PRO A 103 8.80 -4.15 -0.52
N LEU A 104 8.76 -3.88 0.80
CA LEU A 104 8.34 -4.86 1.82
C LEU A 104 6.84 -5.13 1.79
N THR A 105 6.06 -4.12 1.36
CA THR A 105 4.61 -4.22 1.22
C THR A 105 4.16 -4.69 -0.17
N THR A 106 5.02 -4.54 -1.18
CA THR A 106 4.73 -4.85 -2.58
C THR A 106 5.33 -6.17 -3.06
N LYS A 107 6.32 -6.76 -2.37
CA LYS A 107 6.71 -8.15 -2.62
C LYS A 107 5.48 -9.04 -2.43
N PRO A 108 4.93 -9.62 -3.52
CA PRO A 108 3.89 -10.62 -3.38
C PRO A 108 4.51 -11.74 -2.56
N THR A 109 3.89 -12.10 -1.44
CA THR A 109 4.13 -13.42 -0.86
C THR A 109 3.92 -14.38 -2.02
N LEU A 110 4.99 -15.02 -2.49
CA LEU A 110 4.90 -16.06 -3.51
C LEU A 110 3.83 -17.02 -3.00
N ARG A 111 2.64 -16.92 -3.60
CA ARG A 111 1.63 -17.96 -3.51
C ARG A 111 2.41 -19.21 -3.93
N PRO A 112 2.54 -20.25 -3.10
CA PRO A 112 3.09 -21.49 -3.62
C PRO A 112 2.23 -21.81 -4.84
N GLU A 113 2.86 -21.88 -6.00
CA GLU A 113 2.22 -22.30 -7.24
C GLU A 113 1.75 -23.72 -6.97
N GLY A 114 0.54 -23.81 -6.43
CA GLY A 114 -0.18 -25.06 -6.29
C GLY A 114 -0.37 -25.56 -7.69
N ARG A 115 0.41 -26.58 -8.04
CA ARG A 115 0.24 -27.47 -9.18
C ARG A 115 -0.02 -26.77 -10.51
N SER A 116 0.97 -26.86 -11.38
CA SER A 116 0.72 -27.03 -12.80
C SER A 116 -0.26 -28.19 -13.00
N ASP A 117 -1.55 -27.89 -13.11
CA ASP A 117 -2.50 -28.75 -13.80
C ASP A 117 -2.57 -28.23 -15.24
N PRO A 118 -2.27 -29.06 -16.25
CA PRO A 118 -2.21 -28.62 -17.63
C PRO A 118 -3.61 -28.30 -18.20
N ALA A 119 -3.56 -27.43 -19.20
CA ALA A 119 -4.62 -26.74 -19.93
C ALA A 119 -5.73 -27.65 -20.54
N PRO A 120 -6.84 -27.07 -21.03
CA PRO A 120 -8.11 -27.73 -21.25
C PRO A 120 -8.12 -28.55 -22.53
N GLU A 121 -8.59 -29.80 -22.45
CA GLU A 121 -8.81 -30.65 -23.60
C GLU A 121 -10.08 -30.17 -24.35
N SER A 122 -9.84 -29.46 -25.45
CA SER A 122 -10.85 -29.13 -26.46
C SER A 122 -11.24 -30.40 -27.20
N THR A 123 -12.41 -30.98 -26.91
CA THR A 123 -13.03 -32.00 -27.77
C THR A 123 -14.09 -31.34 -28.65
N SER A 124 -13.66 -31.00 -29.86
CA SER A 124 -14.53 -30.61 -30.97
C SER A 124 -14.95 -31.87 -31.74
N SER A 125 -16.25 -32.18 -31.77
CA SER A 125 -17.01 -32.93 -32.79
C SER A 125 -18.32 -33.41 -32.14
N GLN A 126 -19.52 -33.08 -32.61
CA GLN A 126 -20.06 -33.71 -33.81
C GLN A 126 -21.36 -33.00 -34.29
N ARG A 127 -21.31 -32.52 -35.54
CA ARG A 127 -22.38 -32.36 -36.54
C ARG A 127 -23.80 -32.87 -36.18
N SER A 128 -24.83 -32.04 -36.39
CA SER A 128 -25.61 -32.03 -37.66
C SER A 128 -26.83 -31.10 -37.63
N PRO A 129 -27.28 -30.63 -38.82
CA PRO A 129 -28.26 -29.55 -38.97
C PRO A 129 -29.70 -30.07 -39.24
N SER A 130 -30.70 -29.28 -38.88
CA SER A 130 -32.08 -29.37 -39.42
C SER A 130 -32.68 -27.96 -39.36
N ARG A 131 -32.57 -27.15 -40.41
CA ARG A 131 -33.29 -27.14 -41.70
C ARG A 131 -34.72 -26.60 -41.58
N ARG A 132 -34.89 -25.37 -42.11
CA ARG A 132 -36.10 -24.78 -42.74
C ARG A 132 -37.33 -24.55 -41.84
N SER A 133 -38.13 -23.51 -41.96
CA SER A 133 -38.24 -22.35 -42.86
C SER A 133 -39.41 -21.46 -42.36
N PRO A 134 -39.63 -20.26 -42.93
CA PRO A 134 -40.34 -19.14 -42.32
C PRO A 134 -41.84 -19.07 -42.70
N SER A 135 -42.63 -18.34 -41.90
CA SER A 135 -43.90 -17.69 -42.30
C SER A 135 -44.17 -16.56 -41.29
N GLN A 136 -43.88 -15.30 -41.62
CA GLN A 136 -44.72 -14.34 -42.35
C GLN A 136 -46.05 -13.94 -41.68
N ARG A 137 -46.20 -12.60 -41.58
CA ARG A 137 -47.41 -11.75 -41.65
C ARG A 137 -48.29 -11.55 -40.41
N SER A 138 -48.08 -10.39 -39.77
CA SER A 138 -48.96 -9.19 -39.54
C SER A 138 -50.48 -9.29 -39.81
N PRO A 139 -51.34 -8.28 -39.48
CA PRO A 139 -51.36 -7.22 -38.44
C PRO A 139 -52.76 -7.12 -37.72
N SER A 140 -52.98 -6.04 -36.93
CA SER A 140 -54.32 -5.46 -36.57
C SER A 140 -55.16 -6.25 -35.54
N GLN A 141 -56.07 -5.73 -34.69
CA GLN A 141 -56.71 -4.44 -34.40
C GLN A 141 -57.47 -4.65 -33.04
N ARG A 142 -57.48 -3.69 -32.10
CA ARG A 142 -58.62 -2.78 -31.77
C ARG A 142 -59.85 -3.42 -31.05
N SER A 143 -60.00 -3.10 -29.75
CA SER A 143 -61.25 -2.85 -28.95
C SER A 143 -62.31 -3.96 -28.79
N PRO A 144 -63.31 -3.87 -27.89
CA PRO A 144 -63.86 -2.73 -27.10
C PRO A 144 -63.32 -2.55 -25.67
#